data_AF-A0A4R0DI75-F1
#
_entry.id   AF-A0A4R0DI75-F1
#
_cell.length_a   1.000
_cell.length_b   1.000
_cell.length_c   1.000
_cell.angle_alpha   90.00
_cell.angle_beta   90.00
_cell.angle_gamma   90.00
#
_symmetry.space_group_name_H-M   'P 1'
#
loop_
_entity.id
_entity.type
_entity.pdbx_description
1 polymer ?
#
loop_
_entity_poly.entity_id
_entity_poly.type
_entity_poly.pdbx_seq_one_letter_code
_entity_poly.pdbx_strand_id
1 'polypeptide(L)'
;MNKLLISFFLISGTFIAQYSFADTELFKVYEQCHDEMEWSCDVIRNTDGKKEKVYGGMKSPQIERLNQNYYHVQMSCGSPCQIHRFLAKNKQADDATQEFIAIDAQHNCLIETDSEQNKITARQLNSKKSYTLISTQHHSFQNVPIFDIAQYTVFQGSSYFDQNGNLVLVADEIDDQKKFKKVFPNPCRL
;
A
#
# COMPACT_ATOMS: atom_id res chain seq x y z
N MET A 1 49.39 23.43 -60.06
CA MET A 1 49.40 23.18 -58.60
C MET A 1 49.46 24.55 -57.92
N ASN A 2 48.59 25.01 -57.02
CA ASN A 2 47.43 24.46 -56.31
C ASN A 2 46.43 25.61 -56.10
N LYS A 3 45.13 25.36 -56.30
CA LYS A 3 44.04 26.28 -55.93
C LYS A 3 43.81 26.17 -54.43
N LEU A 4 43.90 27.29 -53.70
CA LEU A 4 43.55 27.37 -52.29
C LEU A 4 42.01 27.45 -52.20
N LEU A 5 41.38 26.35 -51.77
CA LEU A 5 39.95 26.30 -51.42
C LEU A 5 39.82 26.62 -49.93
N ILE A 6 39.34 27.82 -49.60
CA ILE A 6 38.97 28.18 -48.23
C ILE A 6 37.53 27.70 -48.02
N SER A 7 37.39 26.59 -47.30
CA SER A 7 36.09 26.00 -46.94
C SER A 7 35.52 26.73 -45.71
N PHE A 8 34.43 27.47 -45.89
CA PHE A 8 33.63 27.99 -44.78
C PHE A 8 32.81 26.84 -44.18
N PHE A 9 33.24 26.32 -43.04
CA PHE A 9 32.40 25.44 -42.21
C PHE A 9 31.37 26.29 -41.47
N LEU A 10 30.15 26.36 -42.01
CA LEU A 10 28.97 26.80 -41.26
C LEU A 10 28.62 25.68 -40.27
N ILE A 11 29.05 25.83 -39.02
CA ILE A 11 28.58 25.00 -37.92
C ILE A 11 27.16 25.46 -37.61
N SER A 12 26.17 24.87 -38.29
CA SER A 12 24.77 24.97 -37.92
C SER A 12 24.59 24.24 -36.58
N GLY A 13 24.78 24.97 -35.48
CA GLY A 13 24.46 24.51 -34.14
C GLY A 13 22.95 24.30 -34.03
N THR A 14 22.50 23.07 -34.22
CA THR A 14 21.16 22.65 -33.80
C THR A 14 21.12 22.71 -32.28
N PHE A 15 20.52 23.76 -31.73
CA PHE A 15 20.06 23.77 -30.34
C PHE A 15 19.03 22.65 -30.19
N ILE A 16 19.46 21.47 -29.74
CA ILE A 16 18.55 20.47 -29.21
C ILE A 16 18.06 21.05 -27.89
N ALA A 17 16.95 21.77 -27.93
CA ALA A 17 16.20 22.10 -26.74
C ALA A 17 15.88 20.78 -26.04
N GLN A 18 16.55 20.53 -24.92
CA GLN A 18 16.16 19.45 -24.03
C GLN A 18 14.81 19.85 -23.44
N TYR A 19 13.73 19.44 -24.10
CA TYR A 19 12.41 19.46 -23.51
C TYR A 19 12.42 18.44 -22.36
N SER A 20 12.82 18.90 -21.18
CA SER A 20 12.57 18.20 -19.93
C SER A 20 11.06 18.31 -19.67
N PHE A 21 10.30 17.38 -20.23
CA PHE A 21 8.94 17.17 -19.76
C PHE A 21 9.07 16.72 -18.30
N ALA A 22 8.63 17.56 -17.37
CA ALA A 22 8.43 17.14 -16.00
C ALA A 22 7.49 15.94 -16.05
N ASP A 23 7.92 14.81 -15.48
CA ASP A 23 7.10 13.62 -15.32
C ASP A 23 5.96 14.01 -14.36
N THR A 24 4.86 14.52 -14.92
CA THR A 24 3.69 14.91 -14.15
C THR A 24 2.98 13.62 -13.81
N GLU A 25 3.36 12.98 -12.71
CA GLU A 25 2.61 11.85 -12.19
C GLU A 25 1.13 12.23 -12.12
N LEU A 26 0.36 11.61 -13.01
CA LEU A 26 -1.04 11.91 -13.27
C LEU A 26 -1.95 11.41 -12.14
N PHE A 27 -1.39 10.70 -11.16
CA PHE A 27 -2.10 10.24 -9.98
C PHE A 27 -1.18 10.29 -8.77
N LYS A 28 -1.52 11.12 -7.80
CA LYS A 28 -0.83 11.22 -6.53
C LYS A 28 -1.80 11.35 -5.37
N VAL A 29 -1.43 10.77 -4.24
CA VAL A 29 -2.09 10.97 -2.96
C VAL A 29 -1.04 11.57 -2.03
N TYR A 30 -1.41 12.64 -1.33
CA TYR A 30 -0.52 13.31 -0.40
C TYR A 30 -1.33 13.96 0.72
N GLU A 31 -0.68 14.24 1.84
CA GLU A 31 -1.28 14.97 2.93
C GLU A 31 -1.04 16.47 2.81
N GLN A 32 -1.99 17.26 3.31
CA GLN A 32 -1.88 18.71 3.43
C GLN A 32 -2.28 19.10 4.85
N CYS A 33 -1.30 19.41 5.69
CA CYS A 33 -1.49 19.74 7.10
C CYS A 33 -1.76 21.23 7.32
N HIS A 34 -2.61 21.52 8.31
CA HIS A 34 -3.06 22.86 8.69
C HIS A 34 -2.40 23.36 9.98
N ASP A 35 -1.53 22.55 10.57
CA ASP A 35 -0.72 22.86 11.74
C ASP A 35 0.66 22.19 11.62
N GLU A 36 1.65 22.75 12.31
CA GLU A 36 3.05 22.28 12.27
C GLU A 36 3.24 20.91 12.96
N MET A 37 2.31 20.50 13.81
CA MET A 37 2.38 19.26 14.56
C MET A 37 1.71 18.09 13.83
N GLU A 38 1.17 18.34 12.63
CA GLU A 38 0.43 17.38 11.81
C GLU A 38 -0.81 16.79 12.52
N TRP A 39 -1.44 17.56 13.41
CA TRP A 39 -2.64 17.11 14.13
C TRP A 39 -3.92 17.20 13.29
N SER A 40 -3.91 18.03 12.26
CA SER A 40 -5.01 18.27 11.34
C SER A 40 -4.49 18.32 9.91
N CYS A 41 -4.53 17.17 9.24
CA CYS A 41 -4.12 16.99 7.86
C CYS A 41 -5.29 16.53 6.99
N ASP A 42 -5.38 17.08 5.78
CA ASP A 42 -6.26 16.59 4.74
C ASP A 42 -5.52 15.55 3.89
N VAL A 43 -6.19 14.48 3.51
CA VAL A 43 -5.69 13.53 2.51
C VAL A 43 -6.23 13.94 1.15
N ILE A 44 -5.34 14.35 0.26
CA ILE A 44 -5.67 14.87 -1.07
C ILE A 44 -5.34 13.83 -2.13
N ARG A 45 -6.34 13.46 -2.92
CA ARG A 45 -6.16 12.76 -4.20
C ARG A 45 -6.04 13.79 -5.30
N ASN A 46 -5.02 13.67 -6.13
CA ASN A 46 -4.90 14.45 -7.35
C ASN A 46 -4.80 13.51 -8.55
N THR A 47 -5.82 13.57 -9.41
CA THR A 47 -5.90 12.77 -10.63
C THR A 47 -5.99 13.70 -11.83
N ASP A 48 -5.01 13.64 -12.73
CA ASP A 48 -4.89 14.44 -13.94
C ASP A 48 -5.07 15.95 -13.66
N GLY A 49 -4.46 16.43 -12.56
CA GLY A 49 -4.52 17.83 -12.11
C GLY A 49 -5.75 18.20 -11.27
N LYS A 50 -6.76 17.34 -11.21
CA LYS A 50 -7.97 17.56 -10.41
C LYS A 50 -7.75 17.09 -8.98
N LYS A 51 -7.80 18.02 -8.04
CA LYS A 51 -7.66 17.76 -6.60
C LYS A 51 -9.02 17.43 -5.96
N GLU A 52 -9.06 16.36 -5.19
CA GLU A 52 -10.18 15.94 -4.34
C GLU A 52 -9.66 15.80 -2.91
N LYS A 53 -10.35 16.41 -1.94
CA LYS A 53 -10.15 16.12 -0.53
C LYS A 53 -10.88 14.82 -0.20
N VAL A 54 -10.13 13.75 0.06
CA VAL A 54 -10.69 12.42 0.37
C VAL A 54 -11.03 12.33 1.86
N TYR A 55 -10.14 12.82 2.72
CA TYR A 55 -10.33 12.92 4.17
C TYR A 55 -9.85 14.29 4.66
N GLY A 56 -10.38 14.76 5.78
CA GLY A 56 -9.95 16.03 6.37
C GLY A 56 -9.88 16.02 7.89
N GLY A 57 -8.94 16.78 8.44
CA GLY A 57 -8.71 16.88 9.90
C GLY A 57 -8.15 15.61 10.53
N MET A 58 -7.30 14.89 9.80
CA MET A 58 -6.71 13.63 10.23
C MET A 58 -5.37 13.88 10.93
N LYS A 59 -5.13 13.19 12.04
CA LYS A 59 -3.86 13.27 12.76
C LYS A 59 -2.82 12.37 12.09
N SER A 60 -1.75 12.96 11.57
CA SER A 60 -0.56 12.30 11.00
C SER A 60 -0.88 11.07 10.14
N PRO A 61 -1.69 11.19 9.06
CA PRO A 61 -2.01 10.06 8.19
C PRO A 61 -0.76 9.53 7.48
N GLN A 62 -0.52 8.22 7.55
CA GLN A 62 0.61 7.62 6.83
C GLN A 62 0.17 7.26 5.41
N ILE A 63 0.87 7.81 4.41
CA ILE A 63 0.54 7.60 2.99
C ILE A 63 1.73 6.94 2.30
N GLU A 64 1.52 5.74 1.80
CA GLU A 64 2.49 4.96 1.03
C GLU A 64 1.97 4.72 -0.38
N ARG A 65 2.82 4.88 -1.39
CA ARG A 65 2.48 4.45 -2.74
C ARG A 65 2.74 2.95 -2.87
N LEU A 66 1.68 2.18 -3.12
CA LEU A 66 1.81 0.74 -3.36
C LEU A 66 2.30 0.46 -4.79
N ASN A 67 1.65 1.07 -5.78
CA ASN A 67 1.97 0.90 -7.18
C ASN A 67 1.46 2.09 -8.02
N GLN A 68 1.44 1.95 -9.34
CA GLN A 68 0.95 3.01 -10.24
C GLN A 68 -0.56 3.32 -10.08
N ASN A 69 -1.33 2.37 -9.54
CA ASN A 69 -2.78 2.44 -9.46
C ASN A 69 -3.29 2.75 -8.05
N TYR A 70 -2.51 2.46 -7.00
CA TYR A 70 -2.95 2.52 -5.61
C TYR A 70 -1.95 3.21 -4.68
N TYR A 71 -2.50 3.97 -3.74
CA TYR A 71 -1.85 4.40 -2.51
C TYR A 71 -2.52 3.71 -1.32
N HIS A 72 -1.73 3.30 -0.34
CA HIS A 72 -2.20 2.87 0.97
C HIS A 72 -2.14 4.06 1.93
N VAL A 73 -3.27 4.35 2.57
CA VAL A 73 -3.38 5.37 3.61
C VAL A 73 -3.77 4.68 4.91
N GLN A 74 -2.91 4.77 5.91
CA GLN A 74 -3.16 4.29 7.27
C GLN A 74 -3.53 5.47 8.17
N MET A 75 -4.60 5.28 8.93
CA MET A 75 -5.18 6.30 9.79
C MET A 75 -5.60 5.66 11.12
N SER A 76 -5.34 6.33 12.24
CA SER A 76 -5.81 5.87 13.55
C SER A 76 -7.22 6.40 13.84
N CYS A 77 -8.07 5.55 14.43
CA CYS A 77 -9.36 5.94 15.00
C CYS A 77 -9.40 5.77 16.54
N GLY A 78 -8.24 5.73 17.19
CA GLY A 78 -8.07 5.40 18.62
C GLY A 78 -7.55 3.97 18.82
N SER A 79 -7.15 3.60 20.03
CA SER A 79 -6.62 2.25 20.28
C SER A 79 -7.75 1.22 20.51
N PRO A 80 -7.75 0.03 19.88
CA PRO A 80 -6.80 -0.49 18.87
C PRO A 80 -7.21 -0.15 17.42
N CYS A 81 -8.29 0.61 17.23
CA CYS A 81 -8.88 0.93 15.94
C CYS A 81 -7.90 1.57 14.95
N GLN A 82 -7.69 0.89 13.83
CA GLN A 82 -7.01 1.44 12.67
C GLN A 82 -7.88 1.32 11.42
N ILE A 83 -7.68 2.26 10.52
CA ILE A 83 -8.35 2.31 9.23
C ILE A 83 -7.27 2.26 8.16
N HIS A 84 -7.35 1.26 7.31
CA HIS A 84 -6.53 1.14 6.10
C HIS A 84 -7.43 1.46 4.90
N ARG A 85 -6.96 2.39 4.07
CA ARG A 85 -7.61 2.78 2.81
C ARG A 85 -6.67 2.55 1.66
N PHE A 86 -7.18 1.98 0.58
CA PHE A 86 -6.46 1.80 -0.66
C PHE A 86 -7.08 2.74 -1.69
N LEU A 87 -6.47 3.90 -1.84
CA LEU A 87 -6.94 4.96 -2.72
C LEU A 87 -6.44 4.67 -4.13
N ALA A 88 -7.39 4.42 -5.03
CA ALA A 88 -7.09 4.16 -6.43
C ALA A 88 -7.03 5.47 -7.24
N LYS A 89 -6.48 5.40 -8.47
CA LYS A 89 -6.62 6.49 -9.46
C LYS A 89 -8.10 6.81 -9.73
N ASN A 90 -8.91 5.76 -9.85
CA ASN A 90 -10.36 5.87 -9.97
C ASN A 90 -11.03 5.57 -8.62
N LYS A 91 -11.75 6.56 -8.07
CA LYS A 91 -12.53 6.44 -6.82
C LYS A 91 -13.45 5.22 -6.75
N GLN A 92 -14.02 4.75 -7.86
CA GLN A 92 -14.87 3.55 -7.83
C GLN A 92 -14.10 2.25 -7.53
N ALA A 93 -12.77 2.29 -7.58
CA ALA A 93 -11.90 1.18 -7.24
C ALA A 93 -11.22 1.35 -5.88
N ASP A 94 -11.65 2.34 -5.09
CA ASP A 94 -11.19 2.50 -3.71
C ASP A 94 -11.60 1.31 -2.86
N ASP A 95 -10.72 0.95 -1.93
CA ASP A 95 -10.94 -0.15 -1.02
C ASP A 95 -10.53 0.21 0.41
N ALA A 96 -10.94 -0.61 1.36
CA ALA A 96 -10.84 -0.35 2.77
C ALA A 96 -10.80 -1.66 3.56
N THR A 97 -10.04 -1.64 4.66
CA THR A 97 -10.16 -2.65 5.71
C THR A 97 -9.81 -2.05 7.07
N GLN A 98 -10.35 -2.64 8.13
CA GLN A 98 -9.96 -2.38 9.52
C GLN A 98 -9.19 -3.57 10.12
N GLU A 99 -9.05 -4.66 9.36
CA GLU A 99 -8.53 -5.94 9.80
C GLU A 99 -7.21 -6.27 9.08
N PHE A 100 -6.45 -5.24 8.70
CA PHE A 100 -5.26 -5.33 7.85
C PHE A 100 -4.14 -6.16 8.48
N ILE A 101 -3.62 -7.14 7.73
CA ILE A 101 -2.38 -7.85 8.08
C ILE A 101 -1.23 -7.43 7.15
N ALA A 102 -1.41 -7.62 5.84
CA ALA A 102 -0.36 -7.38 4.84
C ALA A 102 -0.96 -7.16 3.45
N ILE A 103 -0.20 -6.55 2.55
CA ILE A 103 -0.58 -6.42 1.14
C ILE A 103 0.58 -6.73 0.19
N ASP A 104 0.27 -7.48 -0.86
CA ASP A 104 1.14 -7.61 -2.03
C ASP A 104 0.79 -6.50 -3.02
N ALA A 105 1.63 -5.47 -3.06
CA ALA A 105 1.44 -4.34 -3.97
C ALA A 105 1.56 -4.73 -5.46
N GLN A 106 2.27 -5.81 -5.81
CA GLN A 106 2.42 -6.23 -7.19
C GLN A 106 1.13 -6.87 -7.73
N HIS A 107 0.44 -7.64 -6.89
CA HIS A 107 -0.77 -8.38 -7.27
C HIS A 107 -2.05 -7.81 -6.68
N ASN A 108 -1.97 -6.68 -5.96
CA ASN A 108 -3.07 -6.09 -5.19
C ASN A 108 -3.74 -7.11 -4.26
N CYS A 109 -2.97 -8.04 -3.68
CA CYS A 109 -3.49 -9.09 -2.80
C CYS A 109 -3.47 -8.61 -1.36
N LEU A 110 -4.65 -8.35 -0.81
CA LEU A 110 -4.84 -7.96 0.58
C LEU A 110 -5.03 -9.20 1.46
N ILE A 111 -4.32 -9.24 2.57
CA ILE A 111 -4.49 -10.20 3.66
C ILE A 111 -5.08 -9.46 4.86
N GLU A 112 -6.18 -10.01 5.36
CA GLU A 112 -6.92 -9.43 6.47
C GLU A 112 -7.52 -10.52 7.36
N THR A 113 -7.77 -10.20 8.62
CA THR A 113 -8.60 -11.03 9.48
C THR A 113 -10.09 -10.82 9.18
N ASP A 114 -10.86 -11.85 9.48
CA ASP A 114 -12.30 -11.81 9.66
C ASP A 114 -12.52 -12.26 11.10
N SER A 115 -12.44 -11.29 12.02
CA SER A 115 -12.54 -11.53 13.46
C SER A 115 -13.91 -12.09 13.86
N GLU A 116 -14.97 -11.76 13.11
CA GLU A 116 -16.31 -12.33 13.35
C GLU A 116 -16.36 -13.83 13.06
N GLN A 117 -15.66 -14.28 12.03
CA GLN A 117 -15.64 -15.68 11.60
C GLN A 117 -14.39 -16.45 12.06
N ASN A 118 -13.50 -15.81 12.82
CA ASN A 118 -12.23 -16.38 13.28
C ASN A 118 -11.38 -16.94 12.13
N LYS A 119 -11.15 -16.11 11.10
CA LYS A 119 -10.42 -16.49 9.89
C LYS A 119 -9.38 -15.45 9.51
N ILE A 120 -8.33 -15.91 8.85
CA ILE A 120 -7.44 -15.08 8.05
C ILE A 120 -7.80 -15.34 6.59
N THR A 121 -8.03 -14.25 5.85
CA THR A 121 -8.51 -14.31 4.48
C THR A 121 -7.59 -13.55 3.53
N ALA A 122 -7.70 -13.90 2.24
CA ALA A 122 -7.03 -13.23 1.15
C ALA A 122 -8.06 -12.78 0.11
N ARG A 123 -7.90 -11.58 -0.44
CA ARG A 123 -8.69 -11.09 -1.56
C ARG A 123 -7.90 -10.08 -2.39
N GLN A 124 -8.28 -9.93 -3.65
CA GLN A 124 -7.79 -8.80 -4.44
C GLN A 124 -8.45 -7.49 -3.97
N LEU A 125 -7.73 -6.37 -4.07
CA LEU A 125 -8.34 -5.05 -3.90
C LEU A 125 -9.53 -4.88 -4.86
N ASN A 126 -10.58 -4.23 -4.37
CA ASN A 126 -11.88 -4.02 -5.00
C ASN A 126 -12.66 -5.31 -5.34
N SER A 127 -12.22 -6.48 -4.85
CA SER A 127 -12.95 -7.73 -4.99
C SER A 127 -13.80 -8.02 -3.76
N LYS A 128 -15.05 -8.43 -3.98
CA LYS A 128 -15.91 -9.03 -2.94
C LYS A 128 -15.62 -10.50 -2.70
N LYS A 129 -14.84 -11.14 -3.58
CA LYS A 129 -14.47 -12.55 -3.45
C LYS A 129 -13.25 -12.66 -2.55
N SER A 130 -13.43 -13.30 -1.40
CA SER A 130 -12.37 -13.64 -0.46
C SER A 130 -12.18 -15.14 -0.35
N TYR A 131 -10.98 -15.55 0.05
CA TYR A 131 -10.60 -16.95 0.27
C TYR A 131 -10.07 -17.09 1.68
N THR A 132 -10.53 -18.13 2.39
CA THR A 132 -9.99 -18.45 3.72
C THR A 132 -8.63 -19.14 3.59
N LEU A 133 -7.61 -18.56 4.22
CA LEU A 133 -6.28 -19.17 4.29
C LEU A 133 -6.16 -20.14 5.46
N ILE A 134 -6.63 -19.70 6.63
CA ILE A 134 -6.59 -20.48 7.87
C ILE A 134 -7.60 -19.93 8.87
N SER A 135 -8.14 -20.78 9.73
CA SER A 135 -8.91 -20.32 10.89
C SER A 135 -7.97 -19.89 12.02
N THR A 136 -8.26 -18.79 12.69
CA THR A 136 -7.51 -18.34 13.88
C THR A 136 -7.70 -19.25 15.09
N GLN A 137 -8.68 -20.17 15.05
CA GLN A 137 -8.87 -21.25 16.02
C GLN A 137 -8.10 -22.54 15.67
N HIS A 138 -7.34 -22.55 14.56
CA HIS A 138 -6.57 -23.72 14.18
C HIS A 138 -5.52 -24.05 15.25
N HIS A 139 -5.32 -25.35 15.54
CA HIS A 139 -4.42 -25.82 16.62
C HIS A 139 -2.98 -25.30 16.52
N SER A 140 -2.53 -24.90 15.32
CA SER A 140 -1.22 -24.25 15.14
C SER A 140 -1.07 -22.91 15.85
N PHE A 141 -2.18 -22.28 16.24
CA PHE A 141 -2.23 -21.03 16.99
C PHE A 141 -2.41 -21.23 18.51
N GLN A 142 -2.36 -22.45 19.03
CA GLN A 142 -2.63 -22.74 20.45
C GLN A 142 -1.77 -21.95 21.45
N ASN A 143 -0.59 -21.48 21.04
CA ASN A 143 0.32 -20.68 21.86
C ASN A 143 0.50 -19.26 21.29
N VAL A 144 -0.45 -18.80 20.49
CA VAL A 144 -0.46 -17.43 19.96
C VAL A 144 -1.61 -16.70 20.64
N PRO A 145 -1.37 -15.53 21.27
CA PRO A 145 -2.41 -14.78 21.98
C PRO A 145 -3.34 -14.06 20.99
N ILE A 146 -4.16 -14.82 20.28
CA ILE A 146 -5.18 -14.27 19.38
C ILE A 146 -6.28 -13.63 20.22
N PHE A 147 -6.46 -12.32 20.05
CA PHE A 147 -7.50 -11.55 20.72
C PHE A 147 -8.88 -11.80 20.09
N ASP A 148 -9.97 -11.75 20.86
CA ASP A 148 -11.33 -11.89 20.31
C ASP A 148 -11.69 -10.73 19.36
N ILE A 149 -11.17 -9.53 19.65
CA ILE A 149 -11.30 -8.33 18.83
C ILE A 149 -9.94 -7.96 18.25
N ALA A 150 -9.93 -7.39 17.03
CA ALA A 150 -8.70 -6.93 16.38
C ALA A 150 -7.63 -8.03 16.23
N GLN A 151 -8.04 -9.21 15.74
CA GLN A 151 -7.16 -10.38 15.56
C GLN A 151 -5.92 -10.09 14.71
N TYR A 152 -6.01 -9.14 13.78
CA TYR A 152 -4.91 -8.71 12.93
C TYR A 152 -3.67 -8.24 13.71
N THR A 153 -3.84 -7.69 14.92
CA THR A 153 -2.77 -7.04 15.69
C THR A 153 -1.58 -7.95 15.95
N VAL A 154 -1.83 -9.25 16.10
CA VAL A 154 -0.79 -10.25 16.37
C VAL A 154 0.05 -10.56 15.13
N PHE A 155 -0.51 -10.32 13.94
CA PHE A 155 0.12 -10.63 12.65
C PHE A 155 0.68 -9.41 11.93
N GLN A 156 0.11 -8.24 12.19
CA GLN A 156 0.44 -6.99 11.54
C GLN A 156 1.87 -6.54 11.90
N GLY A 157 2.60 -6.03 10.91
CA GLY A 157 3.98 -5.57 11.07
C GLY A 157 5.03 -6.67 10.92
N SER A 158 4.70 -7.91 11.27
CA SER A 158 5.61 -9.06 11.16
C SER A 158 5.34 -9.96 9.94
N SER A 159 4.11 -9.97 9.45
CA SER A 159 3.73 -10.69 8.23
C SER A 159 4.05 -9.90 6.96
N TYR A 160 4.50 -10.57 5.90
CA TYR A 160 4.89 -9.93 4.64
C TYR A 160 4.76 -10.87 3.44
N PHE A 161 4.81 -10.31 2.23
CA PHE A 161 4.96 -11.08 0.99
C PHE A 161 6.42 -11.22 0.59
N ASP A 162 6.85 -12.43 0.25
CA ASP A 162 8.19 -12.66 -0.32
C ASP A 162 8.26 -12.21 -1.79
N GLN A 163 9.46 -12.25 -2.36
CA GLN A 163 9.71 -11.85 -3.75
C GLN A 163 8.99 -12.72 -4.80
N ASN A 164 8.48 -13.90 -4.39
CA ASN A 164 7.74 -14.82 -5.25
C ASN A 164 6.21 -14.62 -5.14
N GLY A 165 5.76 -13.65 -4.36
CA GLY A 165 4.33 -13.41 -4.10
C GLY A 165 3.72 -14.40 -3.12
N ASN A 166 4.53 -15.13 -2.33
CA ASN A 166 4.02 -15.96 -1.25
C ASN A 166 3.84 -15.13 0.02
N LEU A 167 2.74 -15.35 0.72
CA LEU A 167 2.55 -14.76 2.04
C LEU A 167 3.37 -15.54 3.07
N VAL A 168 4.25 -14.85 3.77
CA VAL A 168 4.88 -15.31 5.01
C VAL A 168 4.05 -14.76 6.17
N LEU A 169 3.11 -15.56 6.67
CA LEU A 169 2.27 -15.20 7.81
C LEU A 169 3.04 -15.49 9.10
N VAL A 170 3.26 -14.44 9.89
CA VAL A 170 4.01 -14.48 11.15
C VAL A 170 3.14 -13.88 12.25
N ALA A 171 3.01 -14.58 13.36
CA ALA A 171 2.54 -13.99 14.62
C ALA A 171 3.73 -13.86 15.56
N ASP A 172 4.00 -12.62 15.98
CA ASP A 172 5.20 -12.28 16.74
C ASP A 172 5.05 -12.54 18.25
N GLU A 173 6.20 -12.65 18.91
CA GLU A 173 6.35 -12.92 20.34
C GLU A 173 5.76 -11.78 21.19
N ILE A 174 4.68 -12.06 21.92
CA ILE A 174 4.40 -11.38 23.19
C ILE A 174 4.91 -12.34 24.27
N ASP A 175 5.85 -11.90 25.11
CA ASP A 175 6.34 -12.60 26.30
C ASP A 175 6.96 -14.01 26.08
N ASP A 176 8.03 -14.12 25.27
CA ASP A 176 8.83 -15.36 25.10
C ASP A 176 8.06 -16.61 24.59
N GLN A 177 6.88 -16.42 24.01
CA GLN A 177 6.08 -17.52 23.43
C GLN A 177 6.40 -17.78 21.95
N LYS A 178 6.59 -19.05 21.59
CA LYS A 178 6.94 -19.52 20.23
C LYS A 178 6.27 -18.72 19.11
N LYS A 179 7.10 -18.11 18.25
CA LYS A 179 6.67 -17.50 16.98
C LYS A 179 5.92 -18.51 16.10
N PHE A 180 4.69 -18.20 15.72
CA PHE A 180 4.04 -18.91 14.61
C PHE A 180 4.56 -18.35 13.30
N LYS A 181 4.93 -19.24 12.37
CA LYS A 181 5.28 -18.88 11.00
C LYS A 181 4.72 -19.92 10.03
N LYS A 182 3.99 -19.46 9.02
CA LYS A 182 3.49 -20.32 7.94
C LYS A 182 3.55 -19.59 6.60
N VAL A 183 3.93 -20.32 5.55
CA VAL A 183 3.97 -19.78 4.19
C VAL A 183 2.73 -20.24 3.43
N PHE A 184 2.04 -19.30 2.79
CA PHE A 184 0.93 -19.57 1.88
C PHE A 184 1.34 -19.16 0.47
N PRO A 185 1.42 -20.12 -0.48
CA PRO A 185 1.84 -19.81 -1.83
C PRO A 185 0.76 -19.03 -2.58
N ASN A 186 1.12 -17.87 -3.11
CA ASN A 186 0.28 -17.03 -3.98
C ASN A 186 -1.22 -16.96 -3.55
N PRO A 187 -1.53 -16.46 -2.35
CA PRO A 187 -2.84 -16.63 -1.71
C PRO A 187 -4.03 -16.02 -2.47
N CYS A 188 -3.80 -15.09 -3.41
CA CYS A 188 -4.86 -14.50 -4.24
C CYS A 188 -4.94 -15.06 -5.67
N ARG A 189 -4.15 -16.08 -6.04
CA ARG A 189 -4.14 -16.68 -7.38
C ARG A 189 -4.88 -18.03 -7.47
N LEU A 190 -5.81 -18.29 -6.55
CA LEU A 190 -6.56 -19.55 -6.44
C LEU A 190 -7.85 -19.56 -7.26
#